data_AF-R9X8U8-F1
#
_entry.id   AF-R9X8U8-F1
#
_cell.length_a   1.000
_cell.length_b   1.000
_cell.length_c   1.000
_cell.angle_alpha   90.00
_cell.angle_beta   90.00
_cell.angle_gamma   90.00
#
_symmetry.space_group_name_H-M   'P 1'
#
loop_
_entity.id
_entity.type
_entity.pdbx_description
1 polymer ?
#
loop_
_entity_poly.entity_id
_entity_poly.type
_entity_poly.pdbx_seq_one_letter_code
_entity_poly.pdbx_strand_id
1 'polypeptide(L)'
;MATDNFYRMMILLEEPHKQNTSDGRKIENASHDFVDELLLPIQVDDLDVLNAWFDKFDEEICIPNEGHIKYEISSDGLIVLILDREISDVIGSVRDFVTANQPEEDSSSDAK
;
A
#
# COMPACT_ATOMS: atom_id res chain seq x y z
N MET A 1 26.33 -10.64 4.20
CA MET A 1 25.05 -10.54 4.92
C MET A 1 24.30 -9.43 4.21
N ALA A 2 23.54 -9.78 3.17
CA ALA A 2 22.73 -8.80 2.46
C ALA A 2 21.59 -8.45 3.42
N THR A 3 21.70 -7.28 4.06
CA THR A 3 20.56 -6.71 4.75
C THR A 3 19.57 -6.39 3.63
N ASP A 4 18.49 -7.17 3.55
CA ASP A 4 17.36 -6.98 2.64
C ASP A 4 16.71 -5.62 2.96
N ASN A 5 17.38 -4.53 2.58
CA ASN A 5 16.97 -3.14 2.80
C ASN A 5 16.00 -2.75 1.68
N PHE A 6 14.93 -3.50 1.53
CA PHE A 6 13.90 -3.26 0.54
C PHE A 6 12.70 -2.59 1.19
N TYR A 7 12.01 -1.75 0.43
CA TYR A 7 10.78 -1.14 0.91
C TYR A 7 9.67 -2.18 1.08
N ARG A 8 8.95 -2.15 2.20
CA ARG A 8 7.74 -2.95 2.42
C ARG A 8 6.52 -2.06 2.41
N MET A 9 5.58 -2.32 1.50
CA MET A 9 4.30 -1.64 1.43
C MET A 9 3.22 -2.46 2.13
N MET A 10 2.65 -1.91 3.19
CA MET A 10 1.47 -2.45 3.86
C MET A 10 0.24 -1.75 3.35
N ILE A 11 -0.80 -2.51 3.03
CA ILE A 11 -2.08 -1.99 2.57
C ILE A 11 -3.11 -2.21 3.68
N LEU A 12 -3.73 -1.11 4.12
CA LEU A 12 -4.78 -1.08 5.13
C LEU A 12 -6.04 -0.46 4.53
N LEU A 13 -7.19 -1.07 4.81
CA LEU A 13 -8.49 -0.50 4.49
C LEU A 13 -9.08 0.18 5.72
N GLU A 14 -9.40 1.46 5.59
CA GLU A 14 -10.21 2.20 6.55
C GLU A 14 -11.68 2.06 6.18
N GLU A 15 -12.52 1.61 7.13
CA GLU A 15 -13.96 1.65 6.95
C GLU A 15 -14.49 3.07 7.24
N PRO A 16 -15.27 3.69 6.33
CA PRO A 16 -15.92 4.95 6.63
C PRO A 16 -16.93 4.70 7.75
N HIS A 17 -16.65 5.25 8.92
CA HIS A 17 -17.48 5.07 10.10
C HIS A 17 -18.85 5.71 9.84
N LYS A 18 -19.84 4.91 9.40
CA LYS A 18 -21.25 5.31 9.42
C LYS A 18 -21.67 5.41 10.88
N GLN A 19 -21.42 6.57 11.47
CA GLN A 19 -21.87 6.91 12.81
C GLN A 19 -23.39 6.99 12.81
N ASN A 20 -24.04 5.85 13.04
CA ASN A 20 -25.45 5.81 13.37
C ASN A 20 -25.62 4.92 14.60
N THR A 21 -25.19 5.39 15.77
CA THR A 21 -25.66 4.80 17.03
C THR A 21 -25.69 5.83 18.15
N SER A 22 -26.91 6.25 18.46
CA SER A 22 -27.29 6.79 19.76
C SER A 22 -27.15 5.70 20.82
N ASP A 23 -25.95 5.39 21.31
CA ASP A 23 -25.81 4.73 22.62
C ASP A 23 -24.36 4.85 23.12
N GLY A 24 -24.18 5.46 24.28
CA GLY A 24 -22.87 5.68 24.86
C GLY A 24 -22.24 4.39 25.35
N ARG A 25 -21.32 3.79 24.57
CA ARG A 25 -20.14 3.06 25.06
C ARG A 25 -19.28 2.49 23.92
N LYS A 26 -17.96 2.66 24.10
CA LYS A 26 -16.82 1.86 23.62
C LYS A 26 -16.07 2.36 22.37
N ILE A 27 -14.86 2.86 22.67
CA ILE A 27 -13.56 2.66 22.02
C ILE A 27 -13.56 2.94 20.51
N GLU A 28 -13.02 4.11 20.18
CA GLU A 28 -12.57 4.55 18.87
C GLU A 28 -11.52 3.57 18.31
N ASN A 29 -11.96 2.43 17.77
CA ASN A 29 -11.15 1.67 16.83
C ASN A 29 -11.54 2.14 15.44
N ALA A 30 -10.81 3.12 14.91
CA ALA A 30 -10.65 3.21 13.47
C ALA A 30 -10.23 1.81 13.01
N SER A 31 -11.14 1.11 12.34
CA SER A 31 -10.93 -0.28 11.95
C SER A 31 -10.09 -0.23 10.68
N HIS A 32 -8.78 -0.07 10.85
CA HIS A 32 -7.82 -0.29 9.78
C HIS A 32 -7.66 -1.79 9.62
N ASP A 33 -8.35 -2.34 8.63
CA ASP A 33 -8.26 -3.76 8.30
C ASP A 33 -7.00 -3.97 7.46
N PHE A 34 -6.06 -4.76 7.98
CA PHE A 34 -4.87 -5.13 7.23
C PHE A 34 -5.27 -6.02 6.06
N VAL A 35 -4.96 -5.60 4.84
CA VAL A 35 -5.34 -6.32 3.62
C VAL A 35 -4.20 -7.19 3.11
N ASP A 36 -3.04 -6.58 2.88
CA ASP A 36 -1.92 -7.24 2.22
C ASP A 36 -0.60 -6.53 2.57
N GLU A 37 0.51 -7.25 2.45
CA GLU A 37 1.87 -6.70 2.51
C GLU A 37 2.58 -7.07 1.20
N LEU A 38 3.19 -6.07 0.56
CA LEU A 38 3.94 -6.19 -0.68
C LEU A 38 5.38 -5.76 -0.44
N LEU A 39 6.34 -6.58 -0.88
CA LEU A 39 7.75 -6.21 -0.86
C LEU A 39 8.08 -5.48 -2.17
N LEU A 40 8.46 -4.22 -2.07
CA LEU A 40 8.96 -3.47 -3.23
C LEU A 40 10.45 -3.79 -3.39
N PRO A 41 10.88 -4.22 -4.58
CA PRO A 41 12.28 -4.49 -4.92
C PRO A 41 13.09 -3.20 -5.14
N ILE A 42 12.78 -2.17 -4.35
CA ILE A 42 13.44 -0.87 -4.34
C ILE A 42 14.27 -0.82 -3.06
N GLN A 43 15.57 -0.52 -3.19
CA GLN A 43 16.44 -0.41 -2.04
C GLN A 43 16.18 0.91 -1.30
N VAL A 44 16.29 0.89 0.03
CA VAL A 44 16.16 2.09 0.88
C VAL A 44 17.22 3.16 0.54
N ASP A 45 18.35 2.76 -0.03
CA ASP A 45 19.40 3.67 -0.51
C ASP A 45 18.97 4.42 -1.80
N ASP A 46 18.04 3.86 -2.57
CA ASP A 46 17.59 4.36 -3.88
C ASP A 46 16.30 5.19 -3.75
N LEU A 47 16.35 6.27 -2.95
CA LEU A 47 15.25 7.22 -2.81
C LEU A 47 14.86 7.88 -4.14
N ASP A 48 15.80 8.09 -5.06
CA ASP A 48 15.50 8.64 -6.40
C ASP A 48 14.61 7.69 -7.22
N VAL A 49 14.91 6.39 -7.19
CA VAL A 49 14.10 5.36 -7.86
C VAL A 49 12.74 5.27 -7.21
N LEU A 50 12.70 5.31 -5.88
CA LEU A 50 11.47 5.33 -5.11
C LEU A 50 10.59 6.53 -5.48
N ASN A 51 11.17 7.74 -5.58
CA ASN A 51 10.43 8.94 -5.98
C ASN A 51 9.87 8.81 -7.41
N ALA A 52 10.65 8.31 -8.36
CA ALA A 52 10.17 8.10 -9.72
C ALA A 52 9.07 7.04 -9.80
N TRP A 53 9.17 5.98 -9.00
CA TRP A 53 8.14 4.96 -8.85
C TRP A 53 6.87 5.54 -8.23
N PHE A 54 6.99 6.35 -7.18
CA PHE A 54 5.86 7.02 -6.54
C PHE A 54 5.23 8.07 -7.43
N ASP A 55 5.98 8.78 -8.27
CA ASP A 55 5.43 9.71 -9.25
C ASP A 55 4.47 8.99 -10.21
N LYS A 56 4.87 7.82 -10.70
CA LYS A 56 4.01 6.94 -11.53
C LYS A 56 2.82 6.39 -10.76
N PHE A 57 3.06 5.94 -9.53
CA PHE A 57 2.01 5.45 -8.64
C PHE A 57 0.98 6.56 -8.37
N ASP A 58 1.43 7.78 -8.15
CA ASP A 58 0.57 8.93 -7.88
C ASP A 58 -0.29 9.23 -9.11
N GLU A 59 0.32 9.29 -10.30
CA GLU A 59 -0.38 9.54 -11.56
C GLU A 59 -1.46 8.48 -11.88
N GLU A 60 -1.17 7.20 -11.65
CA GLU A 60 -2.07 6.09 -12.00
C GLU A 60 -3.09 5.76 -10.91
N ILE A 61 -2.71 5.93 -9.63
CA ILE A 61 -3.49 5.45 -8.48
C ILE A 61 -3.98 6.61 -7.62
N CYS A 62 -3.11 7.55 -7.24
CA CYS A 62 -3.51 8.62 -6.33
C CYS A 62 -4.39 9.67 -6.99
N ILE A 63 -4.03 10.18 -8.17
CA ILE A 63 -4.79 11.21 -8.90
C ILE A 63 -6.26 10.78 -9.14
N PRO A 64 -6.56 9.57 -9.65
CA PRO A 64 -7.96 9.16 -9.86
C PRO A 64 -8.73 8.93 -8.55
N ASN A 65 -8.05 8.69 -7.44
CA ASN A 65 -8.65 8.39 -6.13
C ASN A 65 -8.35 9.48 -5.08
N GLU A 66 -8.00 10.68 -5.54
CA GLU A 66 -7.53 11.79 -4.72
C GLU A 66 -8.59 12.14 -3.66
N GLY A 67 -8.21 12.03 -2.38
CA GLY A 67 -9.09 12.30 -1.23
C GLY A 67 -9.53 11.07 -0.43
N HIS A 68 -9.41 9.86 -0.97
CA HIS A 68 -9.76 8.61 -0.27
C HIS A 68 -8.57 7.66 -0.07
N ILE A 69 -7.42 7.98 -0.66
CA ILE A 69 -6.15 7.26 -0.48
C ILE A 69 -5.18 8.13 0.34
N LYS A 70 -4.49 7.51 1.28
CA LYS A 70 -3.40 8.09 2.07
C LYS A 70 -2.24 7.11 2.07
N TYR A 71 -1.02 7.63 2.13
CA TYR A 71 0.15 6.80 2.27
C TYR A 71 1.20 7.50 3.11
N GLU A 72 1.98 6.71 3.83
CA GLU A 72 3.08 7.17 4.66
C GLU A 72 4.34 6.40 4.27
N ILE A 73 5.43 7.12 4.01
CA ILE A 73 6.71 6.53 3.64
C ILE A 73 7.69 6.82 4.77
N SER A 74 8.17 5.78 5.41
CA SER A 74 9.21 5.83 6.42
C SER A 74 10.58 5.61 5.78
N SER A 75 11.55 6.40 6.21
CA SER A 75 12.96 6.30 5.80
C SER A 75 13.65 5.01 6.22
N ASP A 76 12.99 4.19 7.05
CA ASP A 76 13.45 2.85 7.47
C ASP A 76 13.15 1.75 6.43
N GLY A 77 12.43 2.08 5.35
CA GLY A 77 12.01 1.08 4.35
C GLY A 77 10.59 0.57 4.54
N LEU A 78 9.71 1.33 5.20
CA LEU A 78 8.31 0.96 5.38
C LEU A 78 7.41 1.97 4.67
N ILE A 79 6.46 1.46 3.89
CA ILE A 79 5.42 2.21 3.22
C ILE A 79 4.09 1.72 3.79
N VAL A 80 3.24 2.61 4.25
CA VAL A 80 1.93 2.30 4.81
C VAL A 80 0.89 2.98 3.95
N LEU A 81 0.13 2.21 3.20
CA LEU A 81 -0.96 2.66 2.34
C LEU A 81 -2.28 2.46 3.09
N ILE A 82 -3.04 3.53 3.29
CA ILE A 82 -4.35 3.53 3.92
C ILE A 82 -5.37 3.96 2.87
N LEU A 83 -6.24 3.03 2.50
CA LEU A 83 -7.29 3.21 1.50
C LEU A 83 -8.64 3.23 2.18
N ASP A 84 -9.55 4.08 1.74
CA ASP A 84 -10.94 4.00 2.18
C ASP A 84 -11.63 2.77 1.55
N ARG A 85 -12.56 2.14 2.28
CA ARG A 85 -13.35 1.01 1.77
C ARG A 85 -14.15 1.38 0.52
N GLU A 86 -14.51 2.65 0.35
CA GLU A 86 -15.15 3.17 -0.87
C GLU A 86 -14.30 2.97 -2.13
N ILE A 87 -12.96 2.96 -1.99
CA ILE A 87 -12.00 2.78 -3.08
C ILE A 87 -11.25 1.44 -2.98
N SER A 88 -11.84 0.42 -2.36
CA SER A 88 -11.21 -0.91 -2.23
C SER A 88 -10.80 -1.56 -3.56
N ASP A 89 -11.39 -1.14 -4.68
CA ASP A 89 -11.00 -1.58 -6.03
C ASP A 89 -9.55 -1.19 -6.38
N VAL A 90 -9.07 -0.07 -5.81
CA VAL A 90 -7.70 0.44 -5.99
C VAL A 90 -6.65 -0.54 -5.50
N ILE A 91 -6.97 -1.38 -4.51
CA ILE A 91 -6.06 -2.44 -4.03
C ILE A 91 -5.62 -3.32 -5.19
N GLY A 92 -6.53 -3.66 -6.11
CA GLY A 92 -6.22 -4.44 -7.29
C GLY A 92 -5.18 -3.74 -8.16
N SER A 93 -5.38 -2.46 -8.43
CA SER A 93 -4.45 -1.63 -9.21
C SER A 93 -3.10 -1.44 -8.52
N VAL A 94 -3.06 -1.28 -7.19
CA VAL A 94 -1.82 -1.20 -6.40
C VAL A 94 -1.04 -2.50 -6.53
N ARG A 95 -1.72 -3.65 -6.37
CA ARG A 95 -1.08 -4.97 -6.50
C ARG A 95 -0.55 -5.18 -7.91
N ASP A 96 -1.36 -4.89 -8.92
CA ASP A 96 -0.97 -5.02 -10.32
C ASP A 96 0.21 -4.11 -10.65
N PHE A 97 0.19 -2.85 -10.18
CA PHE A 97 1.29 -1.90 -10.37
C PHE A 97 2.58 -2.37 -9.70
N VAL A 98 2.51 -2.83 -8.44
CA VAL A 98 3.68 -3.37 -7.76
C VAL A 98 4.21 -4.58 -8.52
N THR A 99 3.35 -5.56 -8.88
CA THR A 99 3.73 -6.77 -9.62
C THR A 99 4.31 -6.47 -11.01
N ALA A 100 3.69 -5.57 -11.77
CA ALA A 100 4.15 -5.16 -13.10
C ALA A 100 5.50 -4.42 -13.03
N ASN A 101 5.78 -3.78 -11.90
CA ASN A 101 6.98 -2.99 -11.68
C ASN A 101 7.98 -3.68 -10.74
N GLN A 102 7.81 -4.98 -10.47
CA GLN A 102 8.87 -5.83 -9.92
C GLN A 102 9.87 -6.13 -11.05
N PRO A 103 11.18 -5.84 -10.91
CA PRO A 103 12.18 -6.47 -11.74
C PRO A 103 12.08 -7.97 -11.46
N GLU A 104 11.84 -8.74 -12.51
CA GLU A 104 11.59 -10.18 -12.46
C GLU A 104 12.53 -10.90 -11.49
N GLU A 105 12.05 -11.20 -10.27
CA GLU A 105 12.52 -12.38 -9.55
C GLU A 105 11.64 -13.51 -10.04
N ASP A 106 12.21 -14.24 -10.98
CA ASP A 106 11.82 -15.54 -11.54
C ASP A 106 11.23 -16.48 -10.46
N SER A 107 9.99 -16.26 -10.04
CA SER A 107 9.18 -17.30 -9.41
C SER A 107 8.63 -18.15 -10.53
N SER A 108 9.52 -19.01 -11.05
CA SER A 108 9.15 -20.27 -11.66
C SER A 108 7.96 -20.85 -10.90
N SER A 109 6.79 -20.74 -11.52
CA SER A 109 5.58 -21.37 -11.03
C SER A 109 5.80 -22.87 -10.98
N ASP A 110 5.55 -23.39 -9.79
CA ASP A 110 5.47 -24.79 -9.44
C ASP A 110 4.60 -25.60 -10.44
N ALA A 111 5.15 -26.75 -10.84
CA ALA A 111 4.48 -28.01 -11.20
C ALA A 111 3.35 -28.04 -12.26
N LYS A 112 3.65 -28.68 -13.41
CA LYS A 112 2.95 -29.93 -13.78
C LYS A 112 3.78 -30.86 -14.66
#